data_AF-G9WMX6-F1
#
_entry.id   AF-G9WMX6-F1
#
_cell.length_a   1.000
_cell.length_b   1.000
_cell.length_c   1.000
_cell.angle_alpha   90.00
_cell.angle_beta   90.00
_cell.angle_gamma   90.00
#
_symmetry.space_group_name_H-M   'P 1'
#
loop_
_entity.id
_entity.type
_entity.pdbx_description
1 polymer ?
#
loop_
_entity_poly.entity_id
_entity_poly.type
_entity_poly.pdbx_seq_one_letter_code
_entity_poly.pdbx_strand_id
1 'polypeptide(L)'
;MITIKDIGDFESVPGIVSDIINGDTLALDKHLSEGFDIEEDIKLGKYTRLSPLDLALIMENFDSVKWFVEKGANLNVKGNPSFLLAVRYCDEEVIRYLVDSGAKVDGVNNVKSEAFSQALYKEYIKSC
;
A
#
# COMPACT_ATOMS: atom_id res chain seq x y z
N MET A 1 1.59 -19.60 -5.39
CA MET A 1 1.58 -19.05 -4.03
C MET A 1 2.04 -17.61 -4.13
N ILE A 2 1.29 -16.68 -3.54
CA ILE A 2 1.56 -15.25 -3.57
C ILE A 2 1.91 -14.84 -2.14
N THR A 3 3.09 -14.25 -1.96
CA THR A 3 3.56 -13.78 -0.66
C THR A 3 3.38 -12.27 -0.58
N ILE A 4 2.63 -11.81 0.43
CA ILE A 4 2.50 -10.39 0.75
C ILE A 4 3.34 -10.13 2.00
N LYS A 5 4.36 -9.25 1.88
CA LYS A 5 5.36 -8.98 2.93
C LYS A 5 4.68 -8.62 4.26
N ASP A 6 5.12 -9.26 5.34
CA ASP A 6 4.58 -9.13 6.72
C ASP A 6 3.10 -9.48 6.91
N ILE A 7 2.41 -9.96 5.87
CA ILE A 7 0.98 -10.33 5.93
C ILE A 7 0.82 -11.85 5.85
N GLY A 8 1.55 -12.51 4.94
CA GLY A 8 1.58 -13.96 4.82
C GLY A 8 1.53 -14.49 3.39
N ASP A 9 1.39 -15.81 3.28
CA ASP A 9 1.31 -16.54 2.02
C ASP A 9 -0.13 -16.91 1.69
N PHE A 10 -0.50 -16.70 0.44
CA PHE A 10 -1.84 -16.95 -0.08
C PHE A 10 -1.77 -17.95 -1.24
N GLU A 11 -2.61 -18.98 -1.20
CA GLU A 11 -2.74 -19.93 -2.31
C GLU A 11 -3.29 -19.25 -3.56
N SER A 12 -4.27 -18.37 -3.38
CA SER A 12 -4.88 -17.52 -4.41
C SER A 12 -5.27 -16.18 -3.82
N VAL A 13 -5.35 -15.17 -4.67
CA VAL A 13 -5.81 -13.82 -4.33
C VAL A 13 -6.84 -13.36 -5.38
N PRO A 14 -7.73 -12.41 -5.06
CA PRO A 14 -8.61 -11.80 -6.05
C PRO A 14 -7.85 -11.25 -7.27
N GLY A 15 -8.48 -11.22 -8.45
CA GLY A 15 -7.84 -10.76 -9.70
C GLY A 15 -7.19 -9.37 -9.55
N ILE A 16 -7.96 -8.42 -8.99
CA ILE A 16 -7.48 -7.05 -8.70
C ILE A 16 -6.20 -7.03 -7.85
N VAL A 17 -6.01 -7.96 -6.91
CA VAL A 17 -4.79 -8.04 -6.09
C VAL A 17 -3.59 -8.43 -6.94
N SER A 18 -3.77 -9.38 -7.85
CA SER A 18 -2.72 -9.76 -8.80
C SER A 18 -2.34 -8.58 -9.71
N ASP A 19 -3.34 -7.84 -10.18
CA ASP A 19 -3.14 -6.69 -11.07
C ASP A 19 -2.41 -5.54 -10.35
N ILE A 20 -2.75 -5.28 -9.08
CA ILE A 20 -2.03 -4.33 -8.22
C ILE A 20 -0.58 -4.77 -8.00
N ILE A 21 -0.34 -6.05 -7.69
CA ILE A 21 1.01 -6.58 -7.47
C ILE A 21 1.87 -6.45 -8.72
N ASN A 22 1.27 -6.68 -9.90
CA ASN A 22 1.96 -6.65 -11.18
C ASN A 22 2.09 -5.24 -11.77
N GLY A 23 1.38 -4.24 -11.24
CA GLY A 23 1.39 -2.88 -11.80
C GLY A 23 0.59 -2.75 -13.09
N ASP A 24 -0.40 -3.63 -13.32
CA ASP A 24 -1.21 -3.62 -14.54
C ASP A 24 -2.27 -2.52 -14.48
N THR A 25 -1.85 -1.28 -14.74
CA THR A 25 -2.71 -0.10 -14.70
C THR A 25 -3.87 -0.15 -15.70
N LEU A 26 -3.74 -0.90 -16.80
CA LEU A 26 -4.83 -1.13 -17.75
C LEU A 26 -5.92 -2.01 -17.14
N ALA A 27 -5.52 -3.08 -16.44
CA ALA A 27 -6.46 -3.89 -15.66
C ALA A 27 -7.08 -3.07 -14.52
N LEU A 28 -6.31 -2.23 -13.82
CA LEU A 28 -6.84 -1.35 -12.77
C LEU A 28 -7.90 -0.36 -13.31
N ASP A 29 -7.66 0.26 -14.48
CA ASP A 29 -8.64 1.12 -15.15
C ASP A 29 -9.91 0.34 -15.53
N LYS A 30 -9.78 -0.94 -15.91
CA LYS A 30 -10.92 -1.81 -16.17
C LYS A 30 -11.72 -2.09 -14.90
N HIS A 31 -11.07 -2.49 -13.80
CA HIS A 31 -11.74 -2.72 -12.51
C HIS A 31 -12.47 -1.46 -12.03
N LEU A 32 -11.82 -0.29 -12.14
CA LEU A 32 -12.42 1.00 -11.79
C LEU A 32 -13.68 1.29 -12.63
N SER A 33 -13.63 1.00 -13.93
CA SER A 33 -14.78 1.15 -14.84
C SER A 33 -15.93 0.18 -14.52
N GLU A 34 -15.62 -0.98 -13.93
CA GLU A 34 -16.58 -1.97 -13.45
C GLU A 34 -17.16 -1.62 -12.06
N GLY A 35 -16.72 -0.50 -11.46
CA GLY A 35 -17.24 0.02 -10.19
C GLY A 35 -16.41 -0.35 -8.97
N PHE A 36 -15.16 -0.76 -9.15
CA PHE A 36 -14.22 -0.95 -8.03
C PHE A 36 -14.02 0.35 -7.25
N ASP A 37 -14.22 0.30 -5.93
CA ASP A 37 -13.95 1.41 -5.02
C ASP A 37 -12.49 1.35 -4.55
N ILE A 38 -11.72 2.39 -4.88
CA ILE A 38 -10.29 2.49 -4.53
C ILE A 38 -10.04 2.65 -3.02
N GLU A 39 -11.07 3.00 -2.25
CA GLU A 39 -10.99 3.17 -0.78
C GLU A 39 -11.55 1.96 -0.02
N GLU A 40 -12.21 1.01 -0.69
CA GLU A 40 -12.75 -0.18 -0.02
C GLU A 40 -11.65 -1.23 0.18
N ASP A 41 -11.50 -1.70 1.42
CA ASP A 41 -10.53 -2.74 1.74
C ASP A 41 -10.80 -4.05 0.98
N ILE A 42 -9.77 -4.57 0.35
CA ILE A 42 -9.80 -5.87 -0.32
C ILE A 42 -9.66 -6.97 0.72
N LYS A 43 -10.62 -7.90 0.73
CA LYS A 43 -10.59 -9.09 1.58
C LYS A 43 -9.64 -10.14 1.00
N LEU A 44 -8.51 -10.36 1.68
CA LEU A 44 -7.53 -11.40 1.33
C LEU A 44 -7.77 -12.72 2.07
N GLY A 45 -8.44 -12.67 3.21
CA GLY A 45 -8.70 -13.87 4.03
C GLY A 45 -9.84 -13.67 5.03
N LYS A 46 -9.95 -14.59 6.00
CA LYS A 46 -10.98 -14.50 7.04
C LYS A 46 -10.79 -13.26 7.93
N TYR A 47 -9.55 -12.90 8.21
CA TYR A 47 -9.18 -11.81 9.13
C TYR A 47 -8.27 -10.76 8.50
N THR A 48 -7.98 -10.89 7.20
CA THR A 48 -7.05 -10.01 6.49
C THR A 48 -7.81 -9.18 5.47
N ARG A 49 -7.71 -7.86 5.65
CA ARG A 49 -8.26 -6.83 4.78
C ARG A 49 -7.18 -5.76 4.64
N LEU A 50 -6.98 -5.26 3.43
CA LEU A 50 -6.00 -4.20 3.14
C LEU A 50 -6.62 -3.22 2.16
N SER A 51 -6.33 -1.94 2.36
CA SER A 51 -6.61 -0.94 1.35
C SER A 51 -5.84 -1.29 0.05
N PRO A 52 -6.40 -0.98 -1.13
CA PRO A 52 -5.71 -1.18 -2.40
C PRO A 52 -4.35 -0.47 -2.47
N LEU A 53 -4.27 0.77 -1.95
CA LEU A 53 -3.02 1.54 -1.90
C LEU A 53 -2.01 0.92 -0.92
N ASP A 54 -2.47 0.44 0.23
CA ASP A 54 -1.58 -0.22 1.21
C ASP A 54 -0.91 -1.46 0.59
N LEU A 55 -1.69 -2.25 -0.16
CA LEU A 55 -1.17 -3.40 -0.90
C LEU A 55 -0.09 -2.97 -1.89
N ALA A 56 -0.32 -1.91 -2.67
CA ALA A 56 0.66 -1.41 -3.63
C ALA A 56 1.97 -0.97 -2.95
N LEU A 57 1.88 -0.32 -1.78
CA LEU A 57 3.05 0.12 -0.99
C LEU A 57 3.82 -1.05 -0.38
N ILE A 58 3.12 -2.01 0.23
CA ILE A 58 3.74 -3.22 0.83
C ILE A 58 4.45 -4.04 -0.24
N MET A 59 3.86 -4.11 -1.43
CA MET A 59 4.42 -4.84 -2.56
C MET A 59 5.45 -4.03 -3.35
N GLU A 60 5.69 -2.77 -2.96
CA GLU A 60 6.64 -1.84 -3.56
C GLU A 60 6.41 -1.64 -5.07
N ASN A 61 5.16 -1.78 -5.53
CA ASN A 61 4.81 -1.59 -6.93
C ASN A 61 4.51 -0.11 -7.20
N PHE A 62 5.52 0.61 -7.70
CA PHE A 62 5.41 2.06 -7.85
C PHE A 62 4.41 2.49 -8.93
N ASP A 63 4.21 1.69 -9.98
CA ASP A 63 3.23 1.99 -11.04
C ASP A 63 1.80 1.95 -10.48
N SER A 64 1.48 0.94 -9.67
CA SER A 64 0.21 0.89 -8.93
C SER A 64 0.07 2.04 -7.93
N VAL A 65 1.13 2.40 -7.20
CA VAL A 65 1.11 3.53 -6.26
C VAL A 65 0.78 4.83 -6.99
N LYS A 66 1.47 5.12 -8.11
CA LYS A 66 1.18 6.31 -8.94
C LYS A 66 -0.26 6.30 -9.42
N TRP A 67 -0.73 5.17 -9.93
CA TRP A 67 -2.09 5.04 -10.42
C TRP A 67 -3.11 5.37 -9.33
N PHE A 68 -2.98 4.80 -8.12
CA PHE A 68 -3.90 5.09 -7.01
C PHE A 68 -3.87 6.57 -6.59
N VAL A 69 -2.68 7.17 -6.51
CA VAL A 69 -2.52 8.59 -6.16
C VAL A 69 -3.16 9.48 -7.23
N GLU A 70 -2.98 9.17 -8.51
CA GLU A 70 -3.58 9.90 -9.64
C GLU A 70 -5.11 9.77 -9.69
N LYS A 71 -5.67 8.65 -9.22
CA LYS A 71 -7.13 8.49 -9.05
C LYS A 71 -7.69 9.13 -7.78
N GLY A 72 -6.85 9.77 -6.97
CA GLY A 72 -7.27 10.52 -5.79
C GLY A 72 -7.41 9.68 -4.52
N ALA A 73 -6.68 8.58 -4.40
CA ALA A 73 -6.65 7.78 -3.18
C ALA A 73 -6.25 8.62 -1.96
N ASN A 74 -6.90 8.40 -0.82
CA ASN A 74 -6.67 9.15 0.40
C ASN A 74 -5.34 8.74 1.07
N LEU A 75 -4.32 9.58 0.94
CA LEU A 75 -2.99 9.32 1.51
C LEU A 75 -2.93 9.49 3.04
N ASN A 76 -3.98 10.07 3.64
CA ASN A 76 -3.98 10.59 5.00
C ASN A 76 -5.03 9.91 5.89
N VAL A 77 -5.30 8.63 5.66
CA VAL A 77 -6.22 7.83 6.49
C VAL A 77 -5.79 7.88 7.96
N LYS A 78 -6.72 8.26 8.82
CA LYS A 78 -6.45 8.39 10.27
C LYS A 78 -6.07 7.03 10.85
N GLY A 79 -4.91 6.96 11.49
CA GLY A 79 -4.42 5.73 12.11
C GLY A 79 -3.75 4.74 11.14
N ASN A 80 -3.72 5.05 9.85
CA ASN A 80 -2.97 4.32 8.83
C ASN A 80 -2.56 5.21 7.65
N PRO A 81 -1.80 6.31 7.87
CA PRO A 81 -1.38 7.19 6.77
C PRO A 81 -0.35 6.49 5.87
N SER A 82 -0.50 6.67 4.55
CA SER A 82 0.32 5.98 3.54
C SER A 82 1.81 6.25 3.68
N PHE A 83 2.19 7.43 4.19
CA PHE A 83 3.57 7.80 4.46
C PHE A 83 4.29 6.79 5.37
N LEU A 84 3.62 6.26 6.39
CA LEU A 84 4.22 5.30 7.31
C LEU A 84 4.55 3.97 6.64
N LEU A 85 3.66 3.48 5.76
CA LEU A 85 3.90 2.26 4.98
C LEU A 85 5.01 2.48 3.95
N ALA A 86 5.02 3.63 3.27
CA ALA A 86 6.07 3.97 2.32
C ALA A 86 7.45 4.01 2.99
N VAL A 87 7.55 4.57 4.20
CA VAL A 87 8.79 4.58 4.98
C VAL A 87 9.23 3.17 5.40
N ARG A 88 8.27 2.30 5.74
CA ARG A 88 8.58 0.91 6.12
C ARG A 88 9.01 0.05 4.93
N TYR A 89 8.32 0.15 3.80
CA TYR A 89 8.50 -0.79 2.68
C TYR A 89 9.29 -0.19 1.54
N CYS A 90 8.90 0.98 1.06
CA CYS A 90 9.40 1.54 -0.19
C CYS A 90 10.71 2.33 -0.02
N ASP A 91 11.35 2.65 -1.14
CA ASP A 91 12.55 3.48 -1.19
C ASP A 91 12.23 4.98 -1.34
N GLU A 92 13.28 5.81 -1.27
CA GLU A 92 13.17 7.28 -1.21
C GLU A 92 12.32 7.87 -2.35
N GLU A 93 12.37 7.28 -3.55
CA GLU A 93 11.62 7.77 -4.71
C GLU A 93 10.09 7.74 -4.47
N VAL A 94 9.57 6.63 -3.95
CA VAL A 94 8.14 6.48 -3.64
C VAL A 94 7.74 7.40 -2.49
N ILE A 95 8.61 7.50 -1.47
CA ILE A 95 8.38 8.38 -0.32
C ILE A 95 8.26 9.84 -0.76
N ARG A 96 9.20 10.32 -1.59
CA ARG A 96 9.16 11.68 -2.14
C ARG A 96 7.91 11.92 -2.96
N TYR A 97 7.56 10.98 -3.84
CA TYR A 97 6.36 11.09 -4.67
C TYR A 97 5.08 11.25 -3.82
N LEU A 98 4.93 10.47 -2.75
CA LEU A 98 3.77 10.60 -1.85
C LEU A 98 3.74 11.95 -1.12
N VAL A 99 4.89 12.44 -0.65
CA VAL A 99 5.00 13.76 0.00
C VAL A 99 4.63 14.87 -0.97
N ASP A 100 5.16 14.83 -2.19
CA ASP A 100 4.83 15.79 -3.25
C ASP A 100 3.34 15.72 -3.63
N SER A 101 2.71 14.56 -3.43
CA SER A 101 1.27 14.33 -3.64
C SER A 101 0.40 14.63 -2.42
N GLY A 102 0.97 15.21 -1.34
CA GLY A 102 0.22 15.68 -0.17
C GLY A 102 0.07 14.68 0.97
N ALA A 103 0.87 13.61 1.00
CA ALA A 103 0.96 12.74 2.18
C ALA A 103 1.56 13.50 3.37
N LYS A 104 0.91 13.43 4.53
CA LYS A 104 1.38 14.03 5.78
C LYS A 104 2.47 13.17 6.40
N VAL A 105 3.58 13.82 6.75
CA VAL A 105 4.79 13.15 7.27
C VAL A 105 4.78 12.96 8.79
N ASP A 106 3.92 13.68 9.50
CA ASP A 106 3.79 13.72 10.96
C ASP A 106 2.67 12.82 11.49
N GLY A 107 2.09 12.00 10.62
CA GLY A 107 1.04 11.05 10.98
C GLY A 107 1.55 9.90 11.85
N VAL A 108 0.67 9.37 12.68
CA VAL A 108 0.89 8.15 13.46
C VAL A 108 -0.16 7.10 13.16
N ASN A 109 0.21 5.83 13.29
CA ASN A 109 -0.74 4.74 13.18
C ASN A 109 -1.58 4.57 14.47
N ASN A 110 -2.49 3.59 14.49
CA ASN A 110 -3.37 3.33 15.64
C ASN A 110 -2.63 3.00 16.95
N VAL A 111 -1.38 2.55 16.89
CA VAL A 111 -0.53 2.30 18.08
C VAL A 111 0.44 3.46 18.38
N LYS A 112 0.18 4.64 17.80
CA LYS A 112 1.00 5.85 17.94
C LYS A 112 2.45 5.71 17.45
N SER A 113 2.68 4.82 16.48
CA SER A 113 3.98 4.68 15.84
C SER A 113 4.12 5.70 14.70
N GLU A 114 5.24 6.42 14.69
CA GLU A 114 5.59 7.46 13.71
C GLU A 114 6.63 6.96 12.69
N ALA A 115 6.95 7.80 11.69
CA ALA A 115 7.82 7.44 10.57
C ALA A 115 9.20 6.96 11.00
N PHE A 116 9.83 7.58 12.00
CA PHE A 116 11.12 7.15 12.52
C PHE A 116 11.07 5.71 13.06
N SER A 117 10.00 5.36 13.79
CA SER A 117 9.79 3.99 14.28
C SER A 117 9.62 3.01 13.12
N GLN A 118 8.94 3.40 12.04
CA GLN A 118 8.75 2.58 10.84
C GLN A 118 10.06 2.33 10.08
N ALA A 119 10.93 3.33 9.99
CA ALA A 119 12.25 3.19 9.38
C ALA A 119 13.13 2.18 10.15
N LEU A 120 13.06 2.19 11.49
CA LEU A 120 13.76 1.18 12.30
C LEU A 120 13.23 -0.24 12.00
N TYR A 121 11.91 -0.42 11.90
CA TYR A 121 11.35 -1.73 11.51
C TYR A 121 11.86 -2.20 10.13
N LYS A 122 11.99 -1.31 9.14
CA LYS A 122 12.57 -1.63 7.83
C LYS A 122 13.98 -2.20 7.96
N GLU A 123 14.84 -1.56 8.76
CA GLU A 123 16.22 -2.02 8.98
C GLU A 123 16.28 -3.37 9.71
N TYR A 124 15.45 -3.57 10.74
CA TYR A 124 15.37 -4.85 11.43
C TYR A 124 14.96 -5.98 10.47
N ILE A 125 13.98 -5.76 9.61
CA ILE A 125 13.52 -6.78 8.64
C ILE A 125 14.60 -7.08 7.59
N LYS A 126 15.34 -6.07 7.11
CA LYS A 126 16.46 -6.28 6.17
C LYS A 126 17.64 -7.06 6.76
N SER A 127 17.70 -7.20 8.09
CA SER A 127 18.81 -7.85 8.80
C SER A 127 18.60 -9.33 9.13
N CYS A 128 17.43 -9.91 8.79
CA CYS A 128 17.12 -11.33 8.94
C CYS A 128 17.08 -12.03 7.57
#